data_AF-A0A316DYD2-F1
#
_entry.id   AF-A0A316DYD2-F1
#
_cell.length_a   1.000
_cell.length_b   1.000
_cell.length_c   1.000
_cell.angle_alpha   90.00
_cell.angle_beta   90.00
_cell.angle_gamma   90.00
#
_symmetry.space_group_name_H-M   'P 1'
#
loop_
_entity.id
_entity.type
_entity.pdbx_description
1 polymer ?
#
loop_
_entity_poly.entity_id
_entity_poly.type
_entity_poly.pdbx_seq_one_letter_code
_entity_poly.pdbx_strand_id
1 'polypeptide(L)'
;MKTYKQKGNESLLILNHKTYSKVLINRIVLIKGNINYTIFHLDGGKEKMVAHPIKFFEPHLTTHGFLRIHRAFMINPNYVKEYNAQDESITMLNGQTAMISRRRKHTLKDFIA
;
A
#
# COMPACT_ATOMS: atom_id res chain seq x y z
N MET A 1 8.42 9.93 -18.72
CA MET A 1 7.21 10.44 -18.04
C MET A 1 6.13 9.36 -18.10
N LYS A 2 6.00 8.50 -17.07
CA LYS A 2 4.90 7.53 -17.02
C LYS A 2 3.73 8.18 -16.29
N THR A 3 2.82 8.75 -17.06
CA THR A 3 1.55 9.29 -16.57
C THR A 3 0.68 8.12 -16.09
N TYR A 4 0.64 7.87 -14.78
CA TYR A 4 -0.32 6.96 -14.19
C TYR A 4 -1.70 7.63 -14.18
N LYS A 5 -2.39 7.59 -15.32
CA LYS A 5 -3.81 7.98 -15.40
C LYS A 5 -4.62 7.01 -14.55
N GLN A 6 -4.96 7.43 -13.34
CA GLN A 6 -6.04 6.79 -12.59
C GLN A 6 -7.36 7.09 -13.30
N LYS A 7 -7.87 6.10 -14.03
CA LYS A 7 -9.24 6.10 -14.53
C LYS A 7 -10.11 5.65 -13.36
N GLY A 8 -10.88 6.58 -12.81
CA GLY A 8 -11.77 6.35 -11.68
C GLY A 8 -12.63 5.10 -11.91
N ASN A 9 -12.49 4.13 -11.01
CA ASN A 9 -13.39 3.00 -10.82
C ASN A 9 -13.24 2.59 -9.36
N GLU A 10 -14.25 2.85 -8.55
CA GLU A 10 -14.33 2.49 -7.14
C GLU A 10 -14.25 0.96 -6.99
N SER A 11 -13.03 0.43 -6.92
CA SER A 11 -12.79 -1.00 -6.87
C SER A 11 -12.91 -1.47 -5.42
N LEU A 12 -13.83 -2.40 -5.17
CA LEU A 12 -14.04 -3.03 -3.87
C LEU A 12 -13.10 -4.23 -3.71
N LEU A 13 -12.32 -4.24 -2.63
CA LEU A 13 -11.53 -5.39 -2.22
C LEU A 13 -12.27 -6.14 -1.10
N ILE A 14 -12.59 -7.40 -1.36
CA ILE A 14 -13.12 -8.30 -0.34
C ILE A 14 -11.96 -8.80 0.51
N LEU A 15 -12.03 -8.52 1.81
CA LEU A 15 -11.03 -8.91 2.79
C LEU A 15 -11.33 -10.28 3.41
N ASN A 16 -12.60 -10.59 3.60
CA ASN A 16 -13.04 -11.86 4.18
C ASN A 16 -14.45 -12.19 3.70
N HIS A 17 -14.62 -13.37 3.10
CA HIS A 17 -15.90 -13.85 2.58
C HIS A 17 -16.88 -14.28 3.69
N LYS A 18 -16.39 -14.80 4.82
CA LYS A 18 -17.23 -15.27 5.95
C LYS A 18 -17.86 -14.11 6.71
N THR A 19 -17.08 -13.05 6.95
CA THR A 19 -17.55 -11.87 7.68
C THR A 19 -18.05 -10.74 6.76
N TYR A 20 -18.05 -10.98 5.44
CA TYR A 20 -18.38 -9.99 4.40
C TYR A 20 -17.63 -8.65 4.56
N SER A 21 -16.40 -8.71 5.06
CA SER A 21 -15.56 -7.52 5.26
C SER A 21 -15.01 -7.04 3.92
N LYS A 22 -15.23 -5.76 3.60
CA LYS A 22 -14.78 -5.12 2.34
C LYS A 22 -14.22 -3.72 2.58
N VAL A 23 -13.31 -3.30 1.71
CA VAL A 23 -12.73 -1.95 1.68
C VAL A 23 -12.67 -1.43 0.25
N LEU A 24 -12.75 -0.12 0.08
CA LEU A 24 -12.53 0.53 -1.21
C LEU A 24 -11.02 0.69 -1.43
N ILE A 25 -10.52 0.23 -2.58
CA ILE A 25 -9.08 0.23 -2.87
C ILE A 25 -8.51 1.65 -2.93
N ASN A 26 -9.28 2.57 -3.49
CA ASN A 26 -8.91 3.99 -3.57
C ASN A 26 -8.73 4.63 -2.18
N ARG A 27 -9.36 4.09 -1.14
CA ARG A 27 -9.24 4.56 0.25
C ARG A 27 -8.06 3.96 1.00
N ILE A 28 -7.39 2.95 0.45
CA ILE A 28 -6.25 2.32 1.11
C ILE A 28 -5.03 3.22 0.91
N VAL A 29 -4.47 3.68 2.04
CA VAL A 29 -3.25 4.49 2.09
C VAL A 29 -2.03 3.58 1.99
N LEU A 30 -1.95 2.58 2.87
CA LEU A 30 -0.91 1.56 2.83
C LEU A 30 -1.42 0.26 3.45
N ILE A 31 -0.71 -0.83 3.18
CA ILE A 31 -0.90 -2.08 3.88
C ILE A 31 0.40 -2.52 4.56
N LYS A 32 0.26 -3.02 5.79
CA LYS A 32 1.34 -3.52 6.63
C LYS A 32 1.15 -5.00 6.90
N GLY A 33 2.18 -5.78 6.60
CA GLY A 33 2.21 -7.22 6.81
C GLY A 33 2.79 -7.54 8.17
N ASN A 34 2.11 -8.37 8.94
CA ASN A 34 2.58 -8.94 10.19
C ASN A 34 2.44 -10.47 10.12
N ILE A 35 3.49 -11.13 9.61
CA ILE A 35 3.59 -12.59 9.45
C ILE A 35 2.42 -13.15 8.61
N ASN A 36 1.33 -13.55 9.27
CA ASN A 36 0.14 -14.14 8.64
C ASN A 36 -1.03 -13.15 8.53
N TYR A 37 -0.84 -11.93 9.00
CA TYR A 37 -1.86 -10.89 8.98
C TYR A 37 -1.45 -9.72 8.11
N THR A 38 -2.45 -9.04 7.56
CA THR A 38 -2.27 -7.76 6.85
C THR A 38 -3.19 -6.73 7.48
N ILE A 39 -2.62 -5.59 7.84
CA ILE A 39 -3.32 -4.41 8.34
C ILE A 39 -3.44 -3.44 7.16
N PHE A 40 -4.67 -3.09 6.83
CA PHE A 40 -5.01 -2.09 5.84
C PHE A 40 -5.23 -0.76 6.55
N HIS A 41 -4.39 0.22 6.27
CA HIS A 41 -4.56 1.59 6.75
C HIS A 41 -5.33 2.38 5.69
N LEU A 42 -6.47 2.93 6.08
CA LEU A 42 -7.37 3.68 5.21
C LEU A 42 -7.21 5.18 5.41
N ASP A 43 -7.78 5.96 4.49
CA ASP A 43 -7.97 7.39 4.65
C ASP A 43 -8.81 7.69 5.91
N GLY A 44 -8.48 8.78 6.60
CA GLY A 44 -9.17 9.15 7.85
C GLY A 44 -8.79 8.30 9.07
N GLY A 45 -7.69 7.54 9.02
CA GLY A 45 -7.11 6.87 10.19
C GLY A 45 -7.78 5.55 10.58
N LYS A 46 -8.71 5.04 9.77
CA LYS A 46 -9.34 3.73 10.00
C LYS A 46 -8.39 2.59 9.61
N GLU A 47 -8.46 1.50 10.35
CA GLU A 47 -7.64 0.31 10.08
C GLU A 47 -8.50 -0.96 9.99
N LYS A 48 -8.08 -1.91 9.15
CA LYS A 48 -8.71 -3.23 9.03
C LYS A 48 -7.64 -4.31 8.99
N MET A 49 -7.76 -5.29 9.88
CA MET A 49 -6.85 -6.43 9.95
C MET A 49 -7.48 -7.67 9.32
N VAL A 50 -6.68 -8.44 8.59
CA VAL A 50 -7.10 -9.65 7.88
C VAL A 50 -6.07 -10.74 8.06
N ALA A 51 -6.51 -11.98 8.26
CA ALA A 51 -5.66 -13.17 8.41
C ALA A 51 -5.15 -13.73 7.06
N HIS A 52 -4.63 -12.84 6.21
CA HIS A 52 -3.95 -13.22 4.98
C HIS A 52 -2.64 -12.41 4.85
N PRO A 53 -1.56 -13.00 4.32
CA PRO A 53 -0.30 -12.29 4.11
C PRO A 53 -0.40 -11.30 2.93
N ILE A 54 0.45 -10.27 2.90
CA ILE A 54 0.50 -9.27 1.81
C ILE A 54 0.57 -9.92 0.42
N LYS A 55 1.32 -11.03 0.29
CA LYS A 55 1.49 -11.76 -0.98
C LYS A 55 0.15 -12.15 -1.61
N PHE A 56 -0.88 -12.39 -0.80
CA PHE A 56 -2.22 -12.72 -1.28
C PHE A 56 -2.87 -11.53 -2.02
N PHE A 57 -2.68 -10.32 -1.51
CA PHE A 57 -3.28 -9.10 -2.06
C PHE A 57 -2.41 -8.41 -3.12
N GLU A 58 -1.11 -8.69 -3.14
CA GLU A 58 -0.12 -8.01 -3.99
C GLU A 58 -0.47 -8.01 -5.47
N PRO A 59 -0.87 -9.13 -6.13
CA PRO A 59 -1.20 -9.09 -7.56
C PRO A 59 -2.34 -8.12 -7.86
N HIS A 60 -3.40 -8.16 -7.05
CA HIS A 60 -4.55 -7.28 -7.22
C HIS A 60 -4.16 -5.82 -6.98
N LEU A 61 -3.52 -5.53 -5.85
CA LEU A 61 -3.11 -4.15 -5.50
C LEU A 61 -2.09 -3.57 -6.50
N THR A 62 -1.20 -4.40 -7.07
CA THR A 62 -0.25 -3.95 -8.09
C THR A 62 -0.97 -3.49 -9.36
N THR A 63 -2.06 -4.16 -9.76
CA THR A 63 -2.88 -3.70 -10.91
C THR A 63 -3.57 -2.35 -10.66
N HIS A 64 -3.75 -1.97 -9.39
CA HIS A 64 -4.27 -0.66 -8.96
C HIS A 64 -3.17 0.36 -8.65
N GLY A 65 -1.92 0.09 -9.03
CA GLY A 65 -0.80 1.02 -8.89
C GLY A 65 -0.16 1.07 -7.50
N PHE A 66 -0.46 0.12 -6.61
CA PHE A 66 0.24 0.02 -5.33
C PHE A 66 1.68 -0.46 -5.54
N LEU A 67 2.60 0.08 -4.76
CA LEU A 67 4.02 -0.25 -4.84
C LEU A 67 4.45 -1.05 -3.62
N ARG A 68 5.02 -2.23 -3.85
CA ARG A 68 5.62 -3.02 -2.78
C ARG A 68 7.05 -2.54 -2.52
N ILE A 69 7.23 -1.88 -1.38
CA ILE A 69 8.50 -1.22 -1.01
C ILE A 69 9.32 -2.04 -0.01
N HIS A 70 8.66 -2.92 0.73
CA HIS A 70 9.29 -3.79 1.72
C HIS A 70 8.55 -5.13 1.81
N ARG A 71 9.17 -6.13 2.44
CA ARG A 71 8.50 -7.43 2.67
C ARG A 71 7.20 -7.28 3.46
N ALA A 72 7.16 -6.29 4.35
CA ALA A 72 6.05 -5.99 5.24
C ALA A 72 5.27 -4.72 4.86
N PHE A 73 5.63 -4.01 3.78
CA PHE A 73 4.92 -2.79 3.38
C PHE A 73 4.66 -2.72 1.90
N MET A 74 3.43 -2.34 1.56
CA MET A 74 3.01 -1.96 0.22
C MET A 74 2.18 -0.68 0.34
N ILE A 75 2.53 0.34 -0.43
CA ILE A 75 1.98 1.69 -0.28
C ILE A 75 1.17 2.09 -1.51
N ASN A 76 0.24 3.02 -1.32
CA ASN A 76 -0.43 3.71 -2.41
C ASN A 76 0.33 5.02 -2.73
N PRO A 77 0.98 5.15 -3.90
CA PRO A 77 1.76 6.34 -4.26
C PRO A 77 0.96 7.64 -4.19
N ASN A 78 -0.35 7.58 -4.41
CA ASN A 78 -1.24 8.74 -4.39
C ASN A 78 -1.43 9.34 -2.98
N TYR A 79 -1.05 8.61 -1.94
CA TYR A 79 -1.10 9.05 -0.55
C TYR A 79 0.29 9.27 0.05
N VAL A 80 1.34 9.33 -0.77
CA VAL A 80 2.68 9.66 -0.30
C VAL A 80 2.73 11.15 0.05
N LYS A 81 3.17 11.44 1.28
CA LYS A 81 3.44 12.81 1.73
C LYS A 81 4.88 13.21 1.43
N GLU A 82 5.82 12.34 1.80
CA GLU A 82 7.25 12.63 1.70
C GLU A 82 8.06 11.34 1.55
N TYR A 83 9.12 11.40 0.76
CA TYR A 83 10.15 10.37 0.69
C TYR A 83 11.43 10.87 1.38
N ASN A 84 11.85 10.17 2.42
CA ASN A 84 13.10 10.44 3.12
C ASN A 84 14.19 9.48 2.60
N ALA A 85 15.10 10.05 1.82
CA ALA A 85 16.21 9.30 1.22
C ALA A 85 17.31 8.89 2.23
N GLN A 86 17.44 9.62 3.34
CA GLN A 86 18.43 9.33 4.39
C GLN A 86 17.98 8.12 5.22
N ASP A 87 16.73 8.13 5.68
CA ASP A 87 16.15 7.07 6.51
C ASP A 87 15.56 5.91 5.69
N GLU A 88 15.66 5.98 4.36
CA GLU A 88 15.09 5.01 3.42
C GLU A 88 13.60 4.72 3.73
N SER A 89 12.83 5.77 3.98
CA SER A 89 11.45 5.67 4.43
C SER A 89 10.50 6.57 3.66
N ILE A 90 9.22 6.20 3.65
CA ILE A 90 8.15 6.98 3.02
C ILE A 90 7.12 7.30 4.09
N THR A 91 6.81 8.58 4.23
CA THR A 91 5.74 9.07 5.09
C THR A 91 4.49 9.25 4.26
N MET A 92 3.38 8.71 4.75
CA MET A 92 2.07 8.77 4.10
C MET A 92 1.25 9.94 4.64
N LEU A 93 0.23 10.37 3.89
CA LEU A 93 -0.65 11.48 4.28
C LEU A 93 -1.41 11.24 5.60
N ASN A 94 -1.64 9.98 5.98
CA ASN A 94 -2.23 9.62 7.27
C ASN A 94 -1.22 9.60 8.43
N GLY A 95 0.02 10.02 8.22
CA GLY A 95 1.09 10.05 9.22
C GLY A 95 1.83 8.73 9.43
N GLN A 96 1.42 7.64 8.77
CA GLN A 96 2.13 6.37 8.87
C GLN A 96 3.43 6.41 8.06
N THR A 97 4.47 5.77 8.59
CA THR A 97 5.77 5.65 7.92
C THR A 97 6.03 4.21 7.51
N ALA A 98 6.47 4.02 6.26
CA ALA A 98 6.78 2.72 5.70
C ALA A 98 8.25 2.69 5.25
N MET A 99 9.02 1.76 5.82
CA MET A 99 10.43 1.58 5.49
C MET A 99 10.59 0.90 4.13
N ILE A 100 11.64 1.26 3.40
CA ILE A 100 12.01 0.67 2.12
C ILE A 100 13.06 -0.41 2.37
N SER A 101 12.90 -1.57 1.75
CA SER A 101 13.96 -2.59 1.79
C SER A 101 15.12 -2.20 0.89
N ARG A 102 16.36 -2.41 1.35
CA ARG A 102 17.59 -2.19 0.57
C ARG A 102 17.53 -2.76 -0.85
N ARG A 103 16.96 -3.96 -1.02
CA ARG A 103 16.80 -4.65 -2.32
C ARG A 103 15.82 -3.95 -3.27
N ARG A 104 14.83 -3.23 -2.74
CA ARG A 104 13.79 -2.54 -3.54
C ARG A 104 14.05 -1.05 -3.70
N LYS A 105 15.14 -0.54 -3.11
CA LYS A 105 15.58 0.85 -3.22
C LYS A 105 15.76 1.29 -4.67
N HIS A 106 16.40 0.47 -5.49
CA HIS A 106 16.68 0.81 -6.88
C HIS A 106 15.38 0.97 -7.67
N THR A 107 14.47 0.00 -7.55
CA THR A 107 13.17 0.00 -8.23
C THR A 107 12.28 1.18 -7.83
N LEU A 108 12.41 1.71 -6.61
CA LEU A 108 11.61 2.86 -6.17
C LEU A 108 12.10 4.20 -6.68
N LYS A 109 13.42 4.35 -6.87
CA LYS A 109 13.99 5.61 -7.38
C LYS A 109 13.40 5.96 -8.75
N ASP A 110 13.16 4.97 -9.61
CA ASP A 110 12.58 5.18 -10.94
C ASP A 110 11.09 5.58 -10.92
N PHE A 111 10.40 5.46 -9.79
CA PHE A 111 8.99 5.82 -9.64
C PHE A 111 8.76 7.14 -8.92
N ILE A 112 9.73 7.59 -8.11
CA ILE A 112 9.62 8.80 -7.28
C ILE A 112 10.46 9.96 -7.86
N ALA A 113 11.47 9.69 -8.70
CA ALA A 113 12.26 10.70 -9.42
C ALA A 113 11.59 11.12 -10.74
#